data_AF-A0A2P8NAI7-F1
#
_entry.id   AF-A0A2P8NAI7-F1
#
_cell.length_a   1.000
_cell.length_b   1.000
_cell.length_c   1.000
_cell.angle_alpha   90.00
_cell.angle_beta   90.00
_cell.angle_gamma   90.00
#
_symmetry.space_group_name_H-M   'P 1'
#
loop_
_entity.id
_entity.type
_entity.pdbx_description
1 polymer ?
#
loop_
_entity_poly.entity_id
_entity_poly.type
_entity_poly.pdbx_seq_one_letter_code
_entity_poly.pdbx_strand_id
1 'polypeptide(L)'
;MAYSRNPFLQAARAKPAVRRRSNRFWASPAGRHLKMARNCFTLAKRHRSRGNRKKYWAMMAMGRRALALSKAEVRLWKRGNALRRRSFSIQRARA
;
A
#
# COMPACT_ATOMS: atom_id res chain seq x y z
N MET A 1 5.32 -47.66 -35.16
CA MET A 1 6.31 -46.81 -34.45
C MET A 1 5.58 -45.65 -33.82
N ALA A 2 5.37 -45.67 -32.50
CA ALA A 2 4.64 -44.63 -31.77
C ALA A 2 5.64 -43.68 -31.10
N TYR A 3 5.62 -42.40 -31.48
CA TYR A 3 6.45 -41.37 -30.86
C TYR A 3 5.91 -41.04 -29.46
N SER A 4 6.71 -41.37 -28.44
CA SER A 4 6.50 -41.00 -27.04
C SER A 4 6.45 -39.47 -26.91
N ARG A 5 5.27 -38.94 -26.59
CA ARG A 5 5.07 -37.54 -26.19
C ARG A 5 5.60 -37.38 -24.77
N ASN A 6 6.88 -37.02 -24.64
CA ASN A 6 7.53 -36.78 -23.34
C ASN A 6 6.74 -35.73 -22.52
N PRO A 7 6.11 -36.09 -21.40
CA PRO A 7 5.29 -35.16 -20.60
C PRO A 7 6.15 -34.11 -19.86
N PHE A 8 7.46 -34.36 -19.73
CA PHE A 8 8.39 -33.47 -19.05
C PHE A 8 8.67 -32.16 -19.78
N LEU A 9 8.52 -32.11 -21.12
CA LEU A 9 8.73 -30.88 -21.89
C LEU A 9 7.53 -29.91 -21.82
N GLN A 10 6.37 -30.37 -21.33
CA GLN A 10 5.17 -29.54 -21.24
C GLN A 10 5.17 -28.68 -19.96
N ALA A 11 5.88 -29.11 -18.91
CA ALA A 11 5.99 -28.39 -17.64
C ALA A 11 6.85 -27.11 -17.73
N ALA A 12 7.74 -27.00 -18.72
CA ALA A 12 8.65 -25.85 -18.86
C ALA A 12 7.99 -24.60 -19.49
N ARG A 13 6.75 -24.70 -19.99
CA ARG A 13 5.99 -23.58 -20.59
C ARG A 13 4.98 -22.91 -19.66
N ALA A 14 4.99 -23.25 -18.37
CA ALA A 14 4.24 -22.47 -17.39
C ALA A 14 4.96 -21.14 -17.13
N LYS A 15 4.57 -20.09 -17.86
CA LYS A 15 4.97 -18.71 -17.58
C LYS A 15 4.77 -18.47 -16.08
N PRO A 16 5.76 -17.94 -15.33
CA PRO A 16 5.55 -17.65 -13.92
C PRO A 16 4.34 -16.72 -13.83
N ALA A 17 3.29 -17.18 -13.15
CA ALA A 17 2.12 -16.38 -12.88
C ALA A 17 2.62 -15.14 -12.16
N VAL A 18 2.70 -14.02 -12.90
CA VAL A 18 3.12 -12.73 -12.36
C VAL A 18 2.14 -12.46 -11.24
N ARG A 19 2.57 -12.69 -9.99
CA ARG A 19 1.85 -12.31 -8.79
C ARG A 19 1.64 -10.81 -8.94
N ARG A 20 0.47 -10.41 -9.49
CA ARG A 20 -0.04 -9.06 -9.40
C ARG A 20 -0.16 -8.81 -7.91
N ARG A 21 0.92 -8.29 -7.33
CA ARG A 21 1.01 -7.87 -5.93
C ARG A 21 0.03 -6.71 -5.86
N SER A 22 -1.23 -7.07 -5.63
CA SER A 22 -2.37 -6.18 -5.69
C SER A 22 -1.99 -4.93 -4.93
N ASN A 23 -2.08 -3.77 -5.58
CA ASN A 23 -1.82 -2.45 -5.03
C ASN A 23 -2.85 -2.08 -3.92
N ARG A 24 -3.38 -3.07 -3.17
CA ARG A 24 -4.37 -2.94 -2.10
C ARG A 24 -3.97 -1.90 -1.06
N PHE A 25 -2.66 -1.76 -0.79
CA PHE A 25 -2.18 -0.70 0.09
C PHE A 25 -2.47 0.70 -0.50
N TRP A 26 -2.22 0.93 -1.79
CA TRP A 26 -2.50 2.20 -2.46
C TRP A 26 -3.99 2.51 -2.58
N ALA A 27 -4.83 1.47 -2.62
CA ALA A 27 -6.28 1.62 -2.57
C ALA A 27 -6.82 1.90 -1.15
N SER A 28 -6.05 1.56 -0.10
CA SER A 28 -6.41 1.81 1.30
C SER A 28 -6.40 3.31 1.63
N PRO A 29 -7.17 3.76 2.65
CA PRO A 29 -7.11 5.15 3.13
C PRO A 29 -5.68 5.63 3.40
N ALA A 30 -4.86 4.78 4.04
CA ALA A 30 -3.46 5.10 4.36
C ALA A 30 -2.60 5.30 3.11
N GLY A 31 -2.82 4.50 2.07
CA GLY A 31 -2.14 4.65 0.78
C GLY A 31 -2.60 5.90 0.02
N ARG A 32 -3.89 6.26 0.11
CA ARG A 32 -4.41 7.50 -0.49
C ARG A 32 -3.79 8.73 0.16
N HIS A 33 -3.69 8.75 1.49
CA HIS A 33 -3.01 9.83 2.21
C HIS A 33 -1.51 9.91 1.90
N LEU A 34 -0.84 8.77 1.73
CA LEU A 34 0.56 8.74 1.30
C LEU A 34 0.74 9.31 -0.13
N LYS A 35 -0.17 8.97 -1.05
CA LYS A 35 -0.19 9.53 -2.40
C LYS A 35 -0.41 11.04 -2.38
N MET A 36 -1.36 11.50 -1.56
CA MET A 36 -1.63 12.92 -1.37
C MET A 36 -0.39 13.66 -0.84
N ALA A 37 0.28 13.13 0.18
CA ALA A 37 1.51 13.71 0.71
C ALA A 37 2.60 13.86 -0.37
N ARG A 38 2.80 12.82 -1.18
CA ARG A 38 3.74 12.85 -2.31
C ARG A 38 3.39 13.97 -3.30
N ASN A 39 2.12 14.10 -3.66
CA ASN A 39 1.67 15.16 -4.57
C ASN A 39 1.94 16.55 -3.99
N CYS A 40 1.65 16.76 -2.70
CA CYS A 40 1.93 18.02 -2.02
C CYS A 40 3.43 18.37 -2.03
N PHE A 41 4.32 17.42 -1.78
CA PHE A 41 5.77 17.69 -1.81
C PHE A 41 6.28 17.98 -3.23
N THR A 42 5.74 17.32 -4.25
CA THR A 42 6.04 17.64 -5.65
C THR A 42 5.60 19.06 -6.00
N LEU A 43 4.39 19.46 -5.60
CA LEU A 43 3.89 20.83 -5.80
C LEU A 43 4.70 21.85 -5.01
N ALA A 44 5.12 21.54 -3.79
CA ALA A 44 5.99 22.40 -3.00
C ALA A 44 7.30 22.67 -3.75
N LYS A 45 7.97 21.63 -4.27
CA LYS A 45 9.20 21.80 -5.06
C LYS A 45 8.99 22.73 -6.27
N ARG A 46 7.86 22.58 -6.98
CA ARG A 46 7.50 23.47 -8.11
C ARG A 46 7.26 24.92 -7.67
N HIS A 47 6.64 25.14 -6.52
CA HIS A 47 6.47 26.50 -5.98
C HIS A 47 7.78 27.11 -5.51
N ARG A 48 8.69 26.31 -4.95
CA ARG A 48 10.04 26.75 -4.57
C ARG A 48 10.84 27.20 -5.79
N SER A 49 10.82 26.43 -6.89
CA SER A 49 11.55 26.81 -8.12
C SER A 49 10.99 28.07 -8.78
N ARG A 50 9.69 28.35 -8.60
CA ARG A 50 9.04 29.58 -9.06
C ARG A 50 9.15 30.77 -8.08
N GLY A 51 9.91 30.63 -6.99
CA GLY A 51 10.06 31.68 -5.97
C GLY A 51 8.82 31.91 -5.07
N ASN A 52 7.75 31.13 -5.22
CA ASN A 52 6.52 31.32 -4.44
C ASN A 52 6.61 30.65 -3.05
N ARG A 53 7.25 31.36 -2.11
CA ARG A 53 7.48 30.87 -0.74
C ARG A 53 6.19 30.59 0.03
N LYS A 54 5.16 31.43 -0.10
CA LYS A 54 3.86 31.24 0.59
C LYS A 54 3.23 29.91 0.21
N LYS A 55 3.12 29.61 -1.09
CA LYS A 55 2.55 28.33 -1.56
C LYS A 55 3.46 27.14 -1.24
N TYR A 56 4.78 27.31 -1.25
CA TYR A 56 5.73 26.27 -0.82
C TYR A 56 5.43 25.80 0.61
N TRP A 57 5.37 26.73 1.57
CA TRP A 57 5.14 26.39 2.97
C TRP A 57 3.74 25.79 3.20
N ALA A 58 2.72 26.32 2.52
CA ALA A 58 1.37 25.76 2.56
C ALA A 58 1.34 24.30 2.09
N MET A 59 1.99 23.99 0.95
CA MET A 59 2.06 22.63 0.42
C MET A 59 2.89 21.69 1.32
N MET A 60 3.99 22.19 1.90
CA MET A 60 4.79 21.42 2.87
C MET A 60 3.96 21.05 4.12
N ALA A 61 3.18 21.99 4.64
CA ALA A 61 2.30 21.75 5.79
C ALA A 61 1.21 20.70 5.47
N MET A 62 0.55 20.82 4.31
CA MET A 62 -0.44 19.83 3.88
C MET A 62 0.18 18.43 3.71
N GLY A 63 1.34 18.34 3.06
CA GLY A 63 2.02 17.05 2.86
C GLY A 63 2.38 16.36 4.17
N ARG A 64 2.85 17.12 5.17
CA ARG A 64 3.13 16.59 6.52
C ARG A 64 1.87 16.10 7.23
N ARG A 65 0.76 16.85 7.15
CA ARG A 65 -0.54 16.44 7.72
C ARG A 65 -1.03 15.14 7.10
N ALA A 66 -0.95 15.01 5.77
CA ALA A 66 -1.34 13.78 5.07
C ALA A 66 -0.50 12.56 5.50
N LEU A 67 0.82 12.72 5.73
CA LEU A 67 1.64 11.65 6.29
C LEU A 67 1.22 11.25 7.71
N ALA A 68 0.90 12.24 8.55
CA ALA A 68 0.44 11.98 9.91
C ALA A 68 -0.86 11.16 9.93
N LEU A 69 -1.81 11.49 9.05
CA LEU A 69 -3.05 10.73 8.85
C LEU A 69 -2.78 9.30 8.38
N SER A 70 -1.92 9.11 7.37
CA SER A 70 -1.51 7.78 6.91
C SER A 70 -0.95 6.92 8.06
N LYS A 71 -0.09 7.50 8.91
CA LYS A 71 0.47 6.81 10.08
C LYS A 71 -0.57 6.50 11.15
N ALA A 72 -1.56 7.38 11.35
CA ALA A 72 -2.67 7.15 12.28
C ALA A 72 -3.54 5.98 11.82
N GLU A 73 -3.88 5.92 10.53
CA GLU A 73 -4.69 4.84 9.96
C GLU A 73 -3.99 3.48 10.02
N VAL A 74 -2.67 3.43 9.74
CA VAL A 74 -1.90 2.20 9.90
C VAL A 74 -1.90 1.73 11.36
N ARG A 75 -1.80 2.65 12.33
CA ARG A 75 -1.89 2.32 13.76
C ARG A 75 -3.27 1.78 14.12
N LEU A 76 -4.33 2.42 13.65
CA LEU A 76 -5.70 1.98 13.89
C LEU A 76 -5.95 0.59 13.31
N TRP A 77 -5.48 0.33 12.10
CA TRP A 77 -5.57 -0.98 11.46
C TRP A 77 -4.86 -2.06 12.29
N LYS A 78 -3.65 -1.80 12.79
CA LYS A 78 -2.94 -2.74 13.68
C LYS A 78 -3.73 -3.03 14.95
N ARG A 79 -4.32 -2.00 15.58
CA ARG A 79 -5.16 -2.15 16.78
C ARG A 79 -6.40 -3.01 16.49
N GLY A 80 -7.13 -2.71 15.40
CA GLY A 80 -8.29 -3.51 14.99
C GLY A 80 -7.95 -4.97 14.72
N ASN A 81 -6.81 -5.23 14.10
CA ASN A 81 -6.35 -6.59 13.81
C ASN A 81 -5.97 -7.35 15.10
N ALA A 82 -5.37 -6.67 16.07
CA ALA A 82 -5.07 -7.24 17.38
C ALA A 82 -6.34 -7.56 18.18
N LEU A 83 -7.33 -6.66 18.17
CA LEU A 83 -8.65 -6.89 18.78
C LEU A 83 -9.34 -8.10 18.14
N ARG A 84 -9.39 -8.18 16.81
CA ARG A 84 -9.97 -9.31 16.09
C ARG A 84 -9.33 -10.65 16.52
N ARG A 85 -8.01 -10.71 16.61
CA ARG A 85 -7.30 -11.92 17.07
C ARG A 85 -7.68 -12.31 18.50
N ARG A 86 -7.78 -11.34 19.41
CA ARG A 86 -8.22 -11.57 20.80
C ARG A 86 -9.67 -12.08 20.87
N SER A 87 -10.57 -11.51 20.08
CA SER A 87 -11.95 -11.99 20.02
C SER A 87 -12.03 -13.44 19.54
N PHE A 88 -11.27 -13.79 18.50
CA PHE A 88 -11.19 -15.17 18.00
C PHE A 88 -10.60 -16.14 19.03
N SER A 89 -9.55 -15.74 19.77
CA SER A 89 -8.98 -16.60 20.81
C SER A 89 -9.96 -16.84 21.97
N ILE A 90 -10.73 -15.82 22.36
CA ILE A 90 -11.77 -15.95 23.40
C ILE A 90 -12.90 -16.87 22.93
N GLN A 91 -13.38 -16.71 21.70
CA GLN A 91 -14.40 -17.59 21.13
C GLN A 91 -13.93 -19.05 21.06
N ARG A 92 -12.67 -19.27 20.66
CA ARG A 92 -12.07 -20.61 20.60
C ARG A 92 -11.83 -21.23 21.98
N ALA A 93 -11.57 -20.42 23.01
CA ALA A 93 -11.42 -20.91 24.39
C ALA A 93 -12.76 -21.21 25.07
N ARG A 94 -13.88 -20.77 24.48
CA ARG A 94 -15.25 -21.04 24.95
C ARG A 94 -15.94 -22.19 24.23
N ALA A 95 -15.35 -22.71 23.14
CA ALA A 95 -15.83 -23.84 22.35
C ALA A 95 -15.05 -25.10 22.74
#